data_AF-A0A974DUB1-F1
#
_entry.id   AF-A0A974DUB1-F1
#
_cell.length_a   1.000
_cell.length_b   1.000
_cell.length_c   1.000
_cell.angle_alpha   90.00
_cell.angle_beta   90.00
_cell.angle_gamma   90.00
#
_symmetry.space_group_name_H-M   'P 1'
#
loop_
_entity.id
_entity.type
_entity.pdbx_description
1 polymer ?
#
loop_
_entity_poly.entity_id
_entity_poly.type
_entity_poly.pdbx_seq_one_letter_code
_entity_poly.pdbx_strand_id
1 'polypeptide(L)'
;MRISGLLAIFITGVMGQYTVDQPSNQNVIEGNPFQINCSYTGTERTLQWYRQIRNQPPQALLLLINTGYKSENGFTMYLDIKSKFTFLYKNTTRIEDSAVYHCALEAQQFRLIRAEYNILMQDMRYLLNMELFCD
;
A
#
# COMPACT_ATOMS: atom_id res chain seq x y z
N MET A 1 -49.99 22.01 21.95
CA MET A 1 -49.02 20.96 22.33
C MET A 1 -48.22 20.59 21.09
N ARG A 2 -46.90 20.86 21.13
CA ARG A 2 -45.89 20.28 20.24
C ARG A 2 -45.89 18.76 20.54
N ILE A 3 -45.74 17.83 19.60
CA ILE A 3 -44.48 17.43 18.96
C ILE A 3 -44.86 16.71 17.64
N SER A 4 -44.50 17.25 16.48
CA SER A 4 -44.46 16.48 15.23
C SER A 4 -43.07 15.87 15.13
N GLY A 5 -42.93 14.63 15.58
CA GLY A 5 -41.66 13.91 15.58
C GLY A 5 -41.26 13.50 14.16
N LEU A 6 -40.33 14.23 13.55
CA LEU A 6 -39.56 13.73 12.42
C LEU A 6 -38.56 12.70 12.97
N LEU A 7 -38.83 11.41 12.73
CA LEU A 7 -37.86 10.34 12.96
C LEU A 7 -36.74 10.48 11.92
N ALA A 8 -35.70 11.24 12.25
CA ALA A 8 -34.48 11.27 11.46
C ALA A 8 -33.78 9.91 11.61
N ILE A 9 -33.97 9.04 10.62
CA ILE A 9 -33.17 7.82 10.48
C ILE A 9 -31.76 8.28 10.12
N PHE A 10 -30.88 8.35 11.10
CA PHE A 10 -29.45 8.45 10.86
C PHE A 10 -28.98 7.11 10.30
N ILE A 11 -28.97 6.99 8.97
CA ILE A 11 -28.17 5.98 8.28
C ILE A 11 -26.71 6.35 8.52
N THR A 12 -26.15 5.89 9.64
CA THR A 12 -24.70 5.81 9.80
C THR A 12 -24.25 4.71 8.84
N GLY A 13 -23.98 5.10 7.60
CA GLY A 13 -23.18 4.27 6.72
C GLY A 13 -21.84 4.05 7.41
N VAL A 14 -21.59 2.85 7.90
CA VAL A 14 -20.24 2.46 8.33
C VAL A 14 -19.45 2.31 7.05
N MET A 15 -18.81 3.39 6.60
CA MET A 15 -17.70 3.30 5.67
C MET A 15 -16.61 2.52 6.41
N GLY A 16 -16.40 1.25 6.06
CA GLY A 16 -15.28 0.48 6.59
C GLY A 16 -13.99 1.24 6.29
N GLN A 17 -13.32 1.75 7.31
CA GLN A 17 -12.08 2.49 7.15
C GLN A 17 -10.95 1.49 6.97
N TYR A 18 -10.58 1.19 5.73
CA TYR A 18 -9.32 0.52 5.44
C TYR A 18 -8.16 1.35 6.00
N THR A 19 -7.20 0.70 6.62
CA THR A 19 -6.00 1.33 7.19
C THR A 19 -4.81 0.50 6.81
N VAL A 20 -3.70 1.18 6.57
CA VAL A 20 -2.39 0.58 6.33
C VAL A 20 -1.44 1.16 7.36
N ASP A 21 -0.58 0.32 7.91
CA ASP A 21 0.44 0.66 8.90
C ASP A 21 1.80 0.14 8.43
N GLN A 22 2.74 1.04 8.15
CA GLN A 22 4.13 0.75 7.79
C GLN A 22 5.03 1.90 8.27
N PRO A 23 6.35 1.67 8.44
CA PRO A 23 7.28 2.72 8.83
C PRO A 23 7.29 3.90 7.84
N SER A 24 7.61 5.10 8.33
CA SER A 24 7.67 6.32 7.50
C SER A 24 9.03 6.57 6.86
N ASN A 25 10.10 6.05 7.46
CA ASN A 25 11.47 6.19 6.97
C ASN A 25 12.32 5.02 7.50
N GLN A 26 13.29 4.60 6.69
CA GLN A 26 14.36 3.72 7.11
C GLN A 26 15.67 4.12 6.41
N ASN A 27 16.76 4.20 7.17
CA ASN A 27 18.10 4.31 6.61
C ASN A 27 18.79 2.94 6.65
N VAL A 28 19.44 2.55 5.56
CA VAL A 28 20.11 1.26 5.39
C VAL A 28 21.47 1.49 4.78
N ILE A 29 22.52 0.88 5.31
CA ILE A 29 23.86 0.95 4.71
C ILE A 29 23.87 0.14 3.42
N GLU A 30 24.46 0.66 2.35
CA GLU A 30 24.60 -0.09 1.09
C GLU A 30 25.18 -1.50 1.32
N GLY A 31 24.63 -2.49 0.62
CA GLY A 31 24.99 -3.89 0.75
C GLY A 31 24.25 -4.63 1.87
N ASN A 32 23.70 -3.94 2.86
CA ASN A 32 22.90 -4.57 3.92
C ASN A 32 21.49 -4.92 3.44
N PRO A 33 20.86 -5.95 4.02
CA PRO A 33 19.47 -6.26 3.72
C PRO A 33 18.53 -5.19 4.28
N PHE A 34 17.38 -5.04 3.64
CA PHE A 34 16.25 -4.28 4.19
C PHE A 34 14.98 -5.12 4.20
N GLN A 35 14.11 -4.83 5.17
CA GLN A 35 12.73 -5.32 5.20
C GLN A 35 11.77 -4.20 5.60
N ILE A 36 10.68 -4.04 4.86
CA ILE A 36 9.57 -3.13 5.17
C ILE A 36 8.38 -3.99 5.53
N ASN A 37 7.86 -3.81 6.73
CA ASN A 37 6.66 -4.47 7.19
C ASN A 37 5.46 -3.57 6.93
N CYS A 38 4.34 -4.16 6.51
CA CYS A 38 3.08 -3.47 6.36
C CYS A 38 1.94 -4.33 6.90
N SER A 39 1.18 -3.77 7.83
CA SER A 39 -0.07 -4.34 8.34
C SER A 39 -1.25 -3.58 7.79
N TYR A 40 -2.41 -4.21 7.67
CA TYR A 40 -3.58 -3.55 7.13
C TYR A 40 -4.89 -4.01 7.75
N THR A 41 -5.97 -3.27 7.50
CA THR A 41 -7.35 -3.71 7.76
C THR A 41 -8.08 -3.85 6.43
N GLY A 42 -9.06 -4.74 6.34
CA GLY A 42 -9.83 -4.96 5.13
C GLY A 42 -10.12 -6.42 4.79
N THR A 43 -10.79 -6.65 3.67
CA THR A 43 -11.22 -7.99 3.22
C THR A 43 -10.47 -8.47 1.97
N GLU A 44 -9.63 -7.60 1.43
CA GLU A 44 -8.92 -7.77 0.18
C GLU A 44 -7.95 -8.94 0.31
N ARG A 45 -7.85 -9.71 -0.78
CA ARG A 45 -6.93 -10.83 -0.88
C ARG A 45 -5.72 -10.50 -1.75
N THR A 46 -5.68 -9.30 -2.30
CA THR A 46 -4.68 -8.85 -3.26
C THR A 46 -3.92 -7.68 -2.67
N LEU A 47 -2.60 -7.77 -2.66
CA LEU A 47 -1.73 -6.70 -2.18
C LEU A 47 -0.61 -6.44 -3.18
N GLN A 48 -0.33 -5.17 -3.42
CA GLN A 48 0.74 -4.73 -4.30
C GLN A 48 1.72 -3.81 -3.58
N TRP A 49 3.01 -4.07 -3.75
CA TRP A 49 4.07 -3.13 -3.44
C TRP A 49 4.38 -2.25 -4.64
N TYR A 50 4.57 -0.97 -4.39
CA TYR A 50 5.03 0.01 -5.35
C TYR A 50 6.36 0.60 -4.90
N ARG A 51 7.17 1.00 -5.88
CA ARG A 51 8.39 1.78 -5.69
C ARG A 51 8.25 3.10 -6.42
N GLN A 52 8.56 4.18 -5.73
CA GLN A 52 8.48 5.54 -6.25
C GLN A 52 9.83 6.22 -6.09
N ILE A 53 10.49 6.46 -7.22
CA ILE A 53 11.67 7.33 -7.28
C ILE A 53 11.20 8.78 -7.14
N ARG A 54 12.00 9.65 -6.50
CA ARG A 54 11.68 11.07 -6.35
C ARG A 54 11.21 11.68 -7.69
N ASN A 55 10.12 12.45 -7.63
CA ASN A 55 9.50 13.12 -8.77
C ASN A 55 8.97 12.19 -9.89
N GLN A 56 8.88 10.89 -9.64
CA GLN A 56 8.25 9.93 -10.54
C GLN A 56 6.93 9.43 -9.93
N PRO A 57 5.97 8.97 -10.76
CA PRO A 57 4.80 8.27 -10.25
C PRO A 57 5.21 6.92 -9.63
N PRO A 58 4.46 6.38 -8.64
CA PRO A 58 4.66 5.03 -8.12
C PRO A 58 4.59 3.98 -9.24
N GLN A 59 5.57 3.08 -9.27
CA GLN A 59 5.66 1.98 -10.23
C GLN A 59 5.40 0.65 -9.52
N ALA A 60 4.66 -0.25 -10.16
CA ALA A 60 4.39 -1.58 -9.64
C ALA A 60 5.70 -2.35 -9.43
N LEU A 61 5.89 -2.91 -8.23
CA LEU A 61 7.07 -3.69 -7.89
C LEU A 61 6.75 -5.18 -7.79
N LEU A 62 5.85 -5.55 -6.87
CA LEU A 62 5.46 -6.94 -6.63
C LEU A 62 3.97 -7.00 -6.28
N LEU A 63 3.29 -8.04 -6.76
CA LEU A 63 1.86 -8.29 -6.54
C LEU A 63 1.68 -9.73 -6.10
N LEU A 64 0.88 -9.94 -5.06
CA LEU A 64 0.42 -11.25 -4.61
C LEU A 64 -1.11 -11.28 -4.49
N ILE A 65 -1.68 -12.44 -4.81
CA ILE A 65 -3.08 -12.77 -4.59
C ILE A 65 -3.12 -13.97 -3.66
N ASN A 66 -3.85 -13.84 -2.56
CA ASN A 66 -3.85 -14.75 -1.40
C ASN A 66 -2.50 -14.84 -0.69
N THR A 67 -2.47 -15.59 0.43
CA THR A 67 -1.25 -15.82 1.19
C THR A 67 -0.18 -16.50 0.33
N GLY A 68 1.06 -16.00 0.39
CA GLY A 68 2.16 -16.58 -0.37
C GLY A 68 3.43 -15.74 -0.35
N TYR A 69 4.41 -16.20 -1.12
CA TYR A 69 5.69 -15.53 -1.33
C TYR A 69 5.95 -15.33 -2.82
N LYS A 70 6.59 -14.22 -3.18
CA LYS A 70 7.05 -13.95 -4.54
C LYS A 70 8.40 -13.25 -4.50
N SER A 71 9.33 -13.66 -5.36
CA SER A 71 10.60 -12.98 -5.55
C SER A 71 10.80 -12.59 -7.01
N GLU A 72 11.17 -11.34 -7.27
CA GLU A 72 11.40 -10.80 -8.61
C GLU A 72 12.37 -9.62 -8.52
N ASN A 73 13.31 -9.50 -9.46
CA ASN A 73 14.27 -8.38 -9.55
C ASN A 73 15.04 -8.09 -8.23
N GLY A 74 15.36 -9.14 -7.46
CA GLY A 74 16.08 -9.04 -6.19
C GLY A 74 15.23 -8.59 -5.00
N PHE A 75 13.93 -8.35 -5.19
CA PHE A 75 12.97 -8.12 -4.12
C PHE A 75 12.17 -9.39 -3.82
N THR A 76 11.79 -9.56 -2.57
CA THR A 76 10.93 -10.63 -2.08
C THR A 76 9.77 -10.03 -1.33
N MET A 77 8.56 -10.49 -1.64
CA MET A 77 7.34 -10.12 -0.94
C MET A 77 6.74 -11.35 -0.27
N TYR A 78 6.22 -11.16 0.93
CA TYR A 78 5.30 -12.08 1.60
C TYR A 78 3.94 -11.43 1.75
N LEU A 79 2.86 -12.22 1.65
CA LEU A 79 1.52 -11.81 2.02
C LEU A 79 0.90 -12.86 2.92
N ASP A 80 0.27 -12.43 4.01
CA ASP A 80 -0.68 -13.20 4.80
C ASP A 80 -2.01 -12.46 4.92
N ILE A 81 -3.01 -12.95 4.20
CA ILE A 81 -4.34 -12.35 4.19
C ILE A 81 -5.13 -12.63 5.48
N LYS A 82 -4.72 -13.62 6.29
CA LYS A 82 -5.40 -13.95 7.55
C LYS A 82 -4.96 -13.00 8.65
N SER A 83 -3.66 -12.80 8.81
CA SER A 83 -3.10 -11.85 9.78
C SER A 83 -3.08 -10.41 9.29
N LYS A 84 -3.45 -10.17 8.02
CA LYS A 84 -3.45 -8.86 7.37
C LYS A 84 -2.08 -8.20 7.40
N PHE A 85 -1.09 -8.98 6.99
CA PHE A 85 0.32 -8.62 7.06
C PHE A 85 1.03 -8.90 5.75
N THR A 86 2.01 -8.07 5.42
CA THR A 86 2.91 -8.26 4.29
C THR A 86 4.28 -7.70 4.66
N PHE A 87 5.31 -8.20 4.00
CA PHE A 87 6.59 -7.51 3.98
C PHE A 87 7.14 -7.43 2.56
N LEU A 88 8.00 -6.44 2.35
CA LEU A 88 8.92 -6.35 1.22
C LEU A 88 10.34 -6.46 1.74
N TYR A 89 11.14 -7.32 1.13
CA TYR A 89 12.51 -7.61 1.55
C TYR A 89 13.46 -7.52 0.35
N LYS A 90 14.68 -7.06 0.59
CA LYS A 90 15.79 -7.18 -0.35
C LYS A 90 17.04 -7.54 0.42
N ASN A 91 17.75 -8.58 -0.05
CA ASN A 91 18.91 -9.12 0.65
C ASN A 91 20.15 -8.22 0.58
N THR A 92 20.34 -7.53 -0.54
CA THR A 92 21.52 -6.68 -0.78
C THR A 92 21.03 -5.39 -1.41
N THR A 93 21.05 -4.32 -0.62
CA THR A 93 20.71 -2.97 -1.09
C THR A 93 21.81 -2.37 -1.92
N ARG A 94 21.41 -1.44 -2.79
CA ARG A 94 22.32 -0.57 -3.54
C ARG A 94 21.80 0.85 -3.51
N ILE A 95 22.66 1.83 -3.80
CA ILE A 95 22.25 3.24 -3.85
C ILE A 95 21.02 3.44 -4.74
N GLU A 96 20.92 2.74 -5.88
CA GLU A 96 19.76 2.83 -6.75
C GLU A 96 18.44 2.42 -6.07
N ASP A 97 18.46 1.56 -5.06
CA ASP A 97 17.25 1.11 -4.36
C ASP A 97 16.63 2.18 -3.47
N SER A 98 17.31 3.30 -3.24
CA SER A 98 16.81 4.45 -2.48
C SER A 98 15.57 5.03 -3.15
N ALA A 99 14.42 4.89 -2.50
CA ALA A 99 13.12 5.26 -3.05
C ALA A 99 12.07 5.29 -1.93
N VAL A 100 10.88 5.77 -2.28
CA VAL A 100 9.70 5.64 -1.45
C VAL A 100 8.98 4.33 -1.80
N TYR A 101 8.69 3.50 -0.81
CA TYR A 101 7.97 2.24 -0.99
C TYR A 101 6.57 2.31 -0.36
N HIS A 102 5.59 1.80 -1.09
CA HIS A 102 4.18 1.82 -0.69
C HIS A 102 3.59 0.42 -0.77
N CYS A 103 2.93 -0.07 0.29
CA CYS A 103 2.01 -1.19 0.19
C CYS A 103 0.58 -0.68 -0.08
N ALA A 104 -0.15 -1.36 -0.95
CA ALA A 104 -1.53 -1.02 -1.26
C ALA A 104 -2.40 -2.27 -1.35
N LEU A 105 -3.57 -2.20 -0.72
CA LEU A 105 -4.65 -3.14 -0.93
C LEU A 105 -5.31 -2.86 -2.26
N GLU A 106 -5.71 -3.92 -2.97
CA GLU A 106 -6.42 -3.81 -4.23
C GLU A 106 -5.64 -2.94 -5.24
N ALA A 107 -4.68 -3.55 -5.95
CA ALA A 107 -4.34 -3.04 -7.27
C ALA A 107 -5.61 -3.16 -8.11
N GLN A 108 -6.44 -2.11 -8.11
CA GLN A 108 -7.61 -2.03 -8.95
C GLN A 108 -7.16 -2.50 -10.33
N GLN A 109 -7.71 -3.63 -10.80
CA GLN A 109 -7.76 -3.84 -12.22
C GLN A 109 -8.49 -2.61 -12.74
N PHE A 110 -7.74 -1.61 -13.24
CA PHE A 110 -8.24 -0.57 -14.13
C PHE A 110 -8.71 -1.28 -15.40
N ARG A 111 -9.78 -2.08 -15.30
CA ARG A 111 -10.56 -2.50 -16.43
C ARG A 111 -11.39 -1.28 -16.81
N LEU A 112 -10.78 -0.46 -17.67
CA LEU A 112 -11.41 0.57 -18.51
C LEU A 112 -12.00 1.70 -17.65
N ILE A 113 -11.41 2.90 -17.64
CA ILE A 113 -11.71 3.91 -18.66
C ILE A 113 -10.47 4.78 -18.89
N ARG A 114 -10.12 4.97 -20.16
CA ARG A 114 -9.30 6.09 -20.64
C ARG A 114 -10.08 7.38 -20.36
N ALA A 115 -10.00 7.89 -19.13
CA ALA A 115 -10.46 9.22 -18.77
C ALA A 115 -9.26 9.96 -18.20
N GLU A 116 -8.82 10.94 -18.98
CA GLU A 116 -7.97 12.08 -18.67
C GLU A 116 -7.12 11.98 -17.40
N TYR A 117 -5.80 12.03 -17.62
CA TYR A 117 -4.64 12.04 -16.71
C TYR A 117 -4.68 13.02 -15.52
N ASN A 118 -5.83 13.64 -15.23
CA ASN A 118 -6.03 14.66 -14.20
C ASN A 118 -7.25 14.42 -13.28
N ILE A 119 -7.97 13.28 -13.41
CA ILE A 119 -8.89 12.83 -12.35
C ILE A 119 -8.04 12.12 -11.29
N LEU A 120 -7.36 12.95 -10.50
CA LEU A 120 -6.64 12.72 -9.24
C LEU A 120 -6.71 11.26 -8.75
N MET A 121 -5.61 10.49 -8.60
CA MET A 121 -4.69 10.52 -7.44
C MET A 121 -5.34 10.77 -6.05
N GLN A 122 -6.67 10.74 -5.91
CA GLN A 122 -7.42 11.12 -4.70
C GLN A 122 -8.00 9.94 -3.93
N ASP A 123 -7.93 8.73 -4.50
CA ASP A 123 -8.21 7.46 -3.83
C ASP A 123 -6.92 6.72 -3.39
N MET A 124 -5.77 7.41 -3.34
CA MET A 124 -4.60 6.97 -2.55
C MET A 124 -4.80 7.24 -1.04
N ARG A 125 -5.97 6.93 -0.46
CA ARG A 125 -6.25 7.22 0.95
C ARG A 125 -5.58 6.26 1.95
N TYR A 126 -4.81 5.30 1.46
CA TYR A 126 -4.32 4.17 2.26
C TYR A 126 -2.84 3.88 2.05
N LEU A 127 -2.07 4.79 1.45
CA LEU A 127 -0.61 4.63 1.37
C LEU A 127 0.01 5.38 2.54
N LEU A 128 0.63 4.63 3.45
CA LEU A 128 1.76 5.16 4.18
C LEU A 128 2.99 4.97 3.30
N ASN A 129 3.89 5.94 3.35
CA ASN A 129 5.10 5.96 2.54
C ASN A 129 6.30 5.70 3.45
N MET A 130 7.18 4.78 3.06
CA MET A 130 8.47 4.63 3.72
C MET A 130 9.57 5.16 2.81
N GLU A 131 10.30 6.18 3.26
CA GLU A 131 11.51 6.61 2.55
C GLU A 131 12.67 5.69 2.93
N LEU A 132 13.15 4.92 1.96
CA LEU A 132 14.39 4.14 2.11
C LEU A 132 15.56 4.97 1.58
N PHE A 133 16.54 5.21 2.43
CA PHE A 133 17.82 5.83 2.06
C PHE A 133 18.94 4.80 2.18
N CYS A 134 19.78 4.70 1.15
CA CYS A 134 21.02 3.96 1.22
C CYS A 134 22.20 4.91 1.44
N ASP A 135 22.90 4.73 2.57
CA ASP A 135 24.11 5.46 2.96
C ASP A 135 25.39 4.69 2.60
#